data_AF-A0A8T2S2C3-F1
#
_entry.id   AF-A0A8T2S2C3-F1
#
_cell.length_a   1.000
_cell.length_b   1.000
_cell.length_c   1.000
_cell.angle_alpha   90.00
_cell.angle_beta   90.00
_cell.angle_gamma   90.00
#
_symmetry.space_group_name_H-M   'P 1'
#
loop_
_entity.id
_entity.type
_entity.pdbx_description
1 polymer ?
#
loop_
_entity_poly.entity_id
_entity_poly.type
_entity_poly.pdbx_seq_one_letter_code
_entity_poly.pdbx_strand_id
1 'polypeptide(L)'
;MSLRVHAFLTTLFLTLLGAARSEDLSSLFYTTSTADHVQFADDGQEINLALDQKNASGFQSYDAYLFGLFNMRIKLVSGDSAGTVTTYYFTSFGERHDELDFEFLGNVSGEPIILQTNVFSNGIGGREQRIFLWFDPTIDFHNYTLLWNPWQIVFLVDGVPIRVFPNIEKEEGVPYLHNQSMKVFATIWDGDSWATEGGRVKINWENAPFVASYRDFSADSCSETSTMSANDCATTKWWSQLAYQALDVGQLDKLKWIQSNMTVYNYCTDVGRYNVTPPECRYNAPISTGLVAPSSSPSTPTSLPLVASPSSTPGASSLGPSGPPSSTAYLARHVSQLTPFFLILSLIFMVIE
;
A
#
# COMPACT_ATOMS: atom_id res chain seq x y z
N MET A 1 -4.63 67.47 -37.08
CA MET A 1 -4.77 67.04 -35.68
C MET A 1 -5.41 65.67 -35.68
N SER A 2 -4.66 64.68 -35.17
CA SER A 2 -4.91 63.24 -35.32
C SER A 2 -5.97 62.75 -34.32
N LEU A 3 -7.00 62.07 -34.83
CA LEU A 3 -8.04 61.40 -34.04
C LEU A 3 -7.57 59.97 -33.76
N ARG A 4 -7.13 59.67 -32.52
CA ARG A 4 -6.72 58.32 -32.11
C ARG A 4 -7.93 57.55 -31.57
N VAL A 5 -8.50 56.69 -32.41
CA VAL A 5 -9.47 55.66 -32.01
C VAL A 5 -8.70 54.56 -31.27
N HIS A 6 -8.93 54.41 -29.96
CA HIS A 6 -8.43 53.26 -29.20
C HIS A 6 -9.51 52.19 -29.22
N ALA A 7 -9.33 51.19 -30.07
CA ALA A 7 -10.10 49.95 -30.03
C ALA A 7 -9.65 49.13 -28.82
N PHE A 8 -10.54 48.91 -27.86
CA PHE A 8 -10.33 47.94 -26.79
C PHE A 8 -10.53 46.53 -27.37
N LEU A 9 -9.43 45.79 -27.52
CA LEU A 9 -9.46 44.36 -27.85
C LEU A 9 -9.59 43.59 -26.53
N THR A 10 -10.81 43.16 -26.18
CA THR A 10 -11.02 42.21 -25.08
C THR A 10 -10.78 40.80 -25.61
N THR A 11 -9.60 40.24 -25.38
CA THR A 11 -9.30 38.82 -25.61
C THR A 11 -9.94 37.98 -24.51
N LEU A 12 -11.01 37.28 -24.84
CA LEU A 12 -11.61 36.25 -24.01
C LEU A 12 -10.70 35.01 -24.06
N PHE A 13 -9.85 34.84 -23.05
CA PHE A 13 -9.12 33.57 -22.84
C PHE A 13 -10.11 32.54 -22.30
N LEU A 14 -10.68 31.74 -23.21
CA LEU A 14 -11.44 30.55 -22.84
C LEU A 14 -10.41 29.47 -22.47
N THR A 15 -10.09 29.34 -21.18
CA THR A 15 -9.34 28.19 -20.68
C THR A 15 -10.24 26.96 -20.82
N LEU A 16 -10.05 26.18 -21.88
CA LEU A 16 -10.51 24.78 -21.89
C LEU A 16 -9.71 24.04 -20.81
N LEU A 17 -10.27 23.96 -19.61
CA LEU A 17 -9.98 22.86 -18.71
C LEU A 17 -10.54 21.62 -19.39
N GLY A 18 -9.73 20.98 -20.22
CA GLY A 18 -10.00 19.60 -20.59
C GLY A 18 -10.02 18.80 -19.31
N ALA A 19 -11.20 18.36 -18.87
CA ALA A 19 -11.27 17.30 -17.87
C ALA A 19 -10.52 16.12 -18.49
N ALA A 20 -9.37 15.75 -17.91
CA ALA A 20 -8.77 14.46 -18.19
C ALA A 20 -9.86 13.44 -17.85
N ARG A 21 -10.46 12.82 -18.89
CA ARG A 21 -11.37 11.72 -18.67
C ARG A 21 -10.54 10.61 -18.05
N SER A 22 -10.93 10.11 -16.88
CA SER A 22 -10.40 8.84 -16.39
C SER A 22 -10.59 7.81 -17.50
N GLU A 23 -9.57 7.00 -17.74
CA GLU A 23 -9.69 5.91 -18.71
C GLU A 23 -10.80 4.96 -18.24
N ASP A 24 -11.53 4.41 -19.21
CA ASP A 24 -12.53 3.38 -18.98
C ASP A 24 -11.79 2.11 -18.53
N LEU A 25 -12.03 1.68 -17.29
CA LEU A 25 -11.33 0.54 -16.69
C LEU A 25 -11.62 -0.76 -17.43
N SER A 26 -12.74 -0.87 -18.14
CA SER A 26 -13.06 -2.06 -18.95
C SER A 26 -12.10 -2.24 -20.14
N SER A 27 -11.42 -1.16 -20.55
CA SER A 27 -10.38 -1.21 -21.58
C SER A 27 -9.00 -1.62 -21.04
N LEU A 28 -8.80 -1.53 -19.72
CA LEU A 28 -7.52 -1.77 -19.05
C LEU A 28 -7.48 -3.13 -18.34
N PHE A 29 -8.64 -3.61 -17.90
CA PHE A 29 -8.79 -4.79 -17.08
C PHE A 29 -9.81 -5.78 -17.65
N TYR A 30 -9.55 -7.06 -17.43
CA TYR A 30 -10.56 -8.11 -17.58
C TYR A 30 -10.87 -8.78 -16.25
N THR A 31 -12.11 -9.23 -16.11
CA THR A 31 -12.62 -9.85 -14.88
C THR A 31 -12.21 -11.31 -14.81
N THR A 32 -11.81 -11.78 -13.64
CA THR A 32 -11.49 -13.20 -13.39
C THR A 32 -12.67 -13.98 -12.81
N SER A 33 -13.80 -13.30 -12.59
CA SER A 33 -14.99 -13.81 -11.91
C SER A 33 -16.28 -13.49 -12.68
N THR A 34 -17.41 -14.01 -12.21
CA THR A 34 -18.73 -13.83 -12.83
C THR A 34 -19.24 -12.39 -12.71
N ALA A 35 -20.08 -11.97 -13.67
CA ALA A 35 -20.56 -10.59 -13.79
C ALA A 35 -21.44 -10.10 -12.61
N ASP A 36 -21.95 -11.01 -11.78
CA ASP A 36 -22.68 -10.66 -10.56
C ASP A 36 -21.74 -10.22 -9.42
N HIS A 37 -20.48 -10.65 -9.42
CA HIS A 37 -19.48 -10.30 -8.40
C HIS A 37 -18.46 -9.24 -8.87
N VAL A 38 -18.44 -8.93 -10.17
CA VAL A 38 -17.65 -7.82 -10.72
C VAL A 38 -18.55 -6.91 -11.52
N GLN A 39 -18.78 -5.70 -11.02
CA GLN A 39 -19.69 -4.74 -11.63
C GLN A 39 -18.94 -3.48 -12.04
N PHE A 40 -18.95 -3.18 -13.33
CA PHE A 40 -18.53 -1.86 -13.83
C PHE A 40 -19.64 -0.85 -13.54
N ALA A 41 -19.28 0.26 -12.91
CA ALA A 41 -20.15 1.40 -12.60
C ALA A 41 -19.58 2.69 -13.21
N ASP A 42 -20.34 3.78 -13.12
CA ASP A 42 -19.94 5.12 -13.57
C ASP A 42 -19.38 5.16 -15.00
N ASP A 43 -20.10 4.50 -15.92
CA ASP A 43 -19.72 4.35 -17.34
C ASP A 43 -18.33 3.71 -17.53
N GLY A 44 -18.00 2.71 -16.69
CA GLY A 44 -16.74 1.97 -16.76
C GLY A 44 -15.60 2.60 -15.95
N GLN A 45 -15.85 3.70 -15.24
CA GLN A 45 -14.81 4.38 -14.44
C GLN A 45 -14.62 3.79 -13.05
N GLU A 46 -15.55 2.95 -12.58
CA GLU A 46 -15.47 2.25 -11.29
C GLU A 46 -15.71 0.75 -11.48
N ILE A 47 -14.96 -0.08 -10.74
CA ILE A 47 -15.18 -1.52 -10.63
C ILE A 47 -15.52 -1.84 -9.17
N ASN A 48 -16.67 -2.48 -8.95
CA ASN A 48 -17.07 -3.03 -7.66
C ASN A 48 -16.81 -4.53 -7.63
N LEU A 49 -16.03 -4.98 -6.65
CA LEU A 49 -15.77 -6.38 -6.36
C LEU A 49 -16.60 -6.81 -5.15
N ALA A 50 -17.39 -7.86 -5.32
CA ALA A 50 -18.21 -8.45 -4.26
C ALA A 50 -17.64 -9.79 -3.79
N LEU A 51 -17.74 -10.05 -2.49
CA LEU A 51 -17.49 -11.35 -1.87
C LEU A 51 -18.78 -11.82 -1.18
N ASP A 52 -19.16 -13.06 -1.46
CA ASP A 52 -20.20 -13.78 -0.73
C ASP A 52 -19.74 -15.22 -0.44
N GLN A 53 -20.59 -16.03 0.22
CA GLN A 53 -20.24 -17.39 0.62
C GLN A 53 -19.94 -18.32 -0.58
N LYS A 54 -20.33 -17.93 -1.80
CA LYS A 54 -20.17 -18.74 -3.00
C LYS A 54 -18.88 -18.40 -3.73
N ASN A 55 -18.58 -17.11 -3.92
CA ASN A 55 -17.45 -16.70 -4.75
C ASN A 55 -16.69 -15.50 -4.20
N ALA A 56 -15.37 -15.59 -4.30
CA ALA A 56 -14.47 -14.45 -4.34
C ALA A 56 -14.55 -13.74 -5.70
N SER A 57 -14.01 -12.52 -5.78
CA SER A 57 -13.95 -11.80 -7.04
C SER A 57 -12.66 -11.06 -7.30
N GLY A 58 -12.38 -10.79 -8.57
CA GLY A 58 -11.22 -10.02 -8.97
C GLY A 58 -11.19 -9.60 -10.43
N PHE A 59 -10.21 -8.78 -10.74
CA PHE A 59 -9.84 -8.38 -12.09
C PHE A 59 -8.32 -8.32 -12.23
N GLN A 60 -7.85 -8.34 -13.49
CA GLN A 60 -6.44 -8.20 -13.79
C GLN A 60 -6.19 -7.39 -15.06
N SER A 61 -5.01 -6.77 -15.16
CA SER A 61 -4.66 -5.93 -16.31
C SER A 61 -4.45 -6.77 -17.57
N TYR A 62 -4.81 -6.19 -18.72
CA TYR A 62 -4.46 -6.77 -20.02
C TYR A 62 -2.94 -6.79 -20.21
N ASP A 63 -2.29 -5.68 -19.90
CA ASP A 63 -0.84 -5.49 -20.03
C ASP A 63 -0.07 -5.97 -18.80
N ALA A 64 1.20 -6.29 -19.01
CA ALA A 64 2.19 -6.48 -17.96
C ALA A 64 3.22 -5.34 -18.04
N TYR A 65 3.71 -4.92 -16.88
CA TYR A 65 4.56 -3.74 -16.75
C TYR A 65 5.87 -4.09 -16.06
N LEU A 66 6.95 -3.42 -16.43
CA LEU A 66 8.21 -3.44 -15.72
C LEU A 66 8.62 -1.99 -15.41
N PHE A 67 8.51 -1.62 -14.13
CA PHE A 67 8.62 -0.25 -13.63
C PHE A 67 7.49 0.70 -14.02
N GLY A 68 7.25 1.67 -13.14
CA GLY A 68 6.26 2.73 -13.34
C GLY A 68 5.84 3.40 -12.04
N LEU A 69 5.02 4.43 -12.18
CA LEU A 69 4.17 4.95 -11.13
C LEU A 69 2.74 4.47 -11.40
N PHE A 70 2.20 3.67 -10.48
CA PHE A 70 0.86 3.12 -10.57
C PHE A 70 0.01 3.67 -9.44
N ASN A 71 -1.21 4.09 -9.74
CA ASN A 71 -2.16 4.55 -8.75
C ASN A 71 -3.50 3.87 -8.95
N MET A 72 -4.14 3.49 -7.85
CA MET A 72 -5.53 3.07 -7.80
C MET A 72 -6.22 3.81 -6.66
N ARG A 73 -7.43 4.30 -6.91
CA ARG A 73 -8.29 4.77 -5.83
C ARG A 73 -9.19 3.66 -5.35
N ILE A 74 -9.13 3.38 -4.05
CA ILE A 74 -9.84 2.26 -3.45
C ILE A 74 -10.70 2.78 -2.30
N LYS A 75 -11.94 2.29 -2.22
CA LYS A 75 -12.83 2.45 -1.07
C LYS A 75 -13.18 1.05 -0.56
N LEU A 76 -12.95 0.82 0.73
CA LEU A 76 -13.03 -0.51 1.33
C LEU A 76 -14.45 -0.85 1.81
N VAL A 77 -14.63 -2.12 2.14
CA VAL A 77 -15.88 -2.68 2.69
C VAL A 77 -16.29 -1.91 3.95
N SER A 78 -17.47 -1.30 3.92
CA SER A 78 -18.06 -0.64 5.09
C SER A 78 -18.68 -1.61 6.08
N GLY A 79 -18.74 -1.23 7.36
CA GLY A 79 -19.39 -2.04 8.39
C GLY A 79 -18.49 -3.17 8.89
N ASP A 80 -19.07 -4.32 9.19
CA ASP A 80 -18.31 -5.50 9.62
C ASP A 80 -17.75 -6.21 8.39
N SER A 81 -16.43 -6.19 8.28
CA SER A 81 -15.65 -6.77 7.20
C SER A 81 -14.67 -7.82 7.71
N ALA A 82 -14.83 -8.30 8.95
CA ALA A 82 -13.94 -9.28 9.54
C ALA A 82 -13.79 -10.52 8.65
N GLY A 83 -12.59 -11.07 8.59
CA GLY A 83 -12.21 -12.21 7.75
C GLY A 83 -12.00 -11.87 6.27
N THR A 84 -12.45 -10.72 5.77
CA THR A 84 -12.22 -10.35 4.36
C THR A 84 -10.81 -9.82 4.12
N VAL A 85 -10.27 -10.11 2.94
CA VAL A 85 -9.03 -9.50 2.42
C VAL A 85 -9.34 -8.84 1.08
N THR A 86 -9.22 -7.52 1.03
CA THR A 86 -9.28 -6.73 -0.21
C THR A 86 -7.86 -6.44 -0.67
N THR A 87 -7.54 -6.58 -1.96
CA THR A 87 -6.16 -6.49 -2.45
C THR A 87 -6.00 -5.53 -3.63
N TYR A 88 -4.80 -4.97 -3.75
CA TYR A 88 -4.28 -4.33 -4.94
C TYR A 88 -2.81 -4.67 -5.05
N TYR A 89 -2.45 -5.52 -6.02
CA TYR A 89 -1.11 -6.10 -6.06
C TYR A 89 -0.60 -6.29 -7.48
N PHE A 90 0.69 -6.52 -7.58
CA PHE A 90 1.41 -6.74 -8.83
C PHE A 90 2.09 -8.07 -8.70
N THR A 91 1.95 -8.97 -9.67
CA THR A 91 2.68 -10.23 -9.66
C THR A 91 3.11 -10.65 -11.06
N SER A 92 4.30 -11.24 -11.16
CA SER A 92 4.66 -12.10 -12.29
C SER A 92 4.15 -13.52 -12.06
N PHE A 93 4.36 -14.44 -13.01
CA PHE A 93 3.85 -15.81 -12.90
C PHE A 93 4.98 -16.83 -12.69
N GLY A 94 4.69 -17.87 -11.90
CA GLY A 94 5.59 -19.01 -11.68
C GLY A 94 6.12 -19.10 -10.25
N GLU A 95 6.88 -20.16 -9.96
CA GLU A 95 7.41 -20.41 -8.60
C GLU A 95 8.41 -19.35 -8.13
N ARG A 96 9.06 -18.66 -9.06
CA ARG A 96 10.01 -17.58 -8.78
C ARG A 96 9.42 -16.21 -9.11
N HIS A 97 8.13 -16.02 -8.87
CA HIS A 97 7.47 -14.76 -9.16
C HIS A 97 8.05 -13.61 -8.34
N ASP A 98 7.95 -12.42 -8.88
CA ASP A 98 8.10 -11.17 -8.15
C ASP A 98 6.68 -10.66 -7.83
N GLU A 99 6.46 -10.12 -6.62
CA GLU A 99 5.14 -9.62 -6.20
C GLU A 99 5.23 -8.43 -5.23
N LEU A 100 4.28 -7.49 -5.36
CA LEU A 100 4.17 -6.28 -4.55
C LEU A 100 2.72 -6.06 -4.11
N ASP A 101 2.50 -6.04 -2.81
CA ASP A 101 1.14 -6.17 -2.24
C ASP A 101 0.68 -4.93 -1.49
N PHE A 102 -0.56 -4.52 -1.74
CA PHE A 102 -1.43 -3.90 -0.76
C PHE A 102 -2.55 -4.88 -0.41
N GLU A 103 -2.66 -5.25 0.87
CA GLU A 103 -3.69 -6.13 1.39
C GLU A 103 -4.40 -5.45 2.56
N PHE A 104 -5.69 -5.21 2.41
CA PHE A 104 -6.53 -4.60 3.43
C PHE A 104 -7.24 -5.70 4.21
N LEU A 105 -6.87 -5.83 5.48
CA LEU A 105 -7.40 -6.84 6.38
C LEU A 105 -8.63 -6.25 7.06
N GLY A 106 -9.80 -6.76 6.69
CA GLY A 106 -11.06 -6.31 7.23
C GLY A 106 -11.17 -6.54 8.74
N ASN A 107 -12.12 -5.84 9.35
CA ASN A 107 -12.30 -5.86 10.80
C ASN A 107 -13.79 -5.74 11.17
N VAL A 108 -14.11 -6.00 12.44
CA VAL A 108 -15.46 -5.81 12.96
C VAL A 108 -15.86 -4.33 12.91
N SER A 109 -17.17 -4.07 12.86
CA SER A 109 -17.69 -2.70 12.81
C SER A 109 -17.11 -1.82 13.92
N GLY A 110 -16.53 -0.67 13.53
CA GLY A 110 -15.98 0.33 14.44
C GLY A 110 -14.50 0.14 14.80
N GLU A 111 -13.90 -1.00 14.44
CA GLU A 111 -12.47 -1.25 14.62
C GLU A 111 -11.68 -0.94 13.34
N PRO A 112 -10.42 -0.49 13.44
CA PRO A 112 -9.66 -0.05 12.28
C PRO A 112 -9.27 -1.21 11.36
N ILE A 113 -9.39 -0.97 10.05
CA ILE A 113 -8.80 -1.83 9.01
C ILE A 113 -7.28 -1.71 9.05
N ILE A 114 -6.60 -2.84 8.88
CA ILE A 114 -5.14 -2.88 8.74
C ILE A 114 -4.79 -2.90 7.26
N LEU A 115 -3.86 -2.03 6.85
CA LEU A 115 -3.17 -2.16 5.58
C LEU A 115 -1.87 -2.95 5.79
N GLN A 116 -1.78 -4.12 5.18
CA GLN A 116 -0.58 -4.91 5.03
C GLN A 116 0.09 -4.60 3.67
N THR A 117 1.41 -4.47 3.68
CA THR A 117 2.23 -4.50 2.47
C THR A 117 3.19 -5.67 2.53
N ASN A 118 3.51 -6.26 1.38
CA ASN A 118 4.48 -7.33 1.28
C ASN A 118 5.28 -7.21 -0.03
N VAL A 119 6.43 -7.88 -0.08
CA VAL A 119 7.35 -7.87 -1.22
C VAL A 119 7.91 -9.27 -1.40
N PHE A 120 7.59 -9.90 -2.52
CA PHE A 120 8.22 -11.14 -2.97
C PHE A 120 9.26 -10.82 -4.04
N SER A 121 10.43 -11.42 -3.90
CA SER A 121 11.42 -11.45 -4.99
C SER A 121 11.88 -12.88 -5.22
N ASN A 122 11.83 -13.32 -6.47
CA ASN A 122 12.13 -14.70 -6.88
C ASN A 122 11.38 -15.76 -6.03
N GLY A 123 10.11 -15.50 -5.72
CA GLY A 123 9.22 -16.38 -4.97
C GLY A 123 9.42 -16.34 -3.45
N ILE A 124 10.33 -15.50 -2.94
CA ILE A 124 10.60 -15.38 -1.51
C ILE A 124 9.94 -14.11 -1.00
N GLY A 125 8.88 -14.25 -0.18
CA GLY A 125 8.21 -13.16 0.52
C GLY A 125 8.58 -13.09 2.00
N GLY A 126 7.56 -12.99 2.86
CA GLY A 126 7.73 -12.88 4.31
C GLY A 126 8.14 -11.49 4.80
N ARG A 127 7.92 -10.47 3.96
CA ARG A 127 8.34 -9.10 4.23
C ARG A 127 7.15 -8.25 4.63
N GLU A 128 6.23 -8.78 5.44
CA GLU A 128 4.99 -8.08 5.74
C GLU A 128 5.26 -6.87 6.66
N GLN A 129 4.62 -5.76 6.36
CA GLN A 129 4.49 -4.62 7.26
C GLN A 129 3.01 -4.25 7.35
N ARG A 130 2.52 -4.01 8.57
CA ARG A 130 1.12 -3.68 8.83
C ARG A 130 1.02 -2.31 9.48
N ILE A 131 0.11 -1.49 8.97
CA ILE A 131 -0.18 -0.18 9.54
C ILE A 131 -1.68 -0.01 9.78
N PHE A 132 -2.03 0.83 10.74
CA PHE A 132 -3.33 1.51 10.71
C PHE A 132 -3.27 2.70 9.75
N LEU A 133 -4.43 3.06 9.20
CA LEU A 133 -4.60 4.27 8.39
C LEU A 133 -5.01 5.44 9.27
N TRP A 134 -4.62 6.66 8.88
CA TRP A 134 -4.95 7.90 9.60
C TRP A 134 -6.31 8.50 9.20
N PHE A 135 -7.15 7.68 8.56
CA PHE A 135 -8.50 7.99 8.09
C PHE A 135 -9.32 6.70 8.07
N ASP A 136 -10.64 6.82 7.91
CA ASP A 136 -11.52 5.68 7.70
C ASP A 136 -11.59 5.35 6.19
N PRO A 137 -10.97 4.24 5.73
CA PRO A 137 -10.88 3.89 4.31
C PRO A 137 -12.21 3.38 3.72
N THR A 138 -13.28 3.29 4.53
CA THR A 138 -14.60 2.83 4.09
C THR A 138 -15.51 3.98 3.65
N ILE A 139 -15.17 5.22 4.03
CA ILE A 139 -16.02 6.41 3.81
C ILE A 139 -15.83 7.00 2.41
N ASP A 140 -14.59 7.16 1.96
CA ASP A 140 -14.27 7.75 0.66
C ASP A 140 -13.12 7.00 -0.02
N PHE A 141 -12.90 7.30 -1.29
CA PHE A 141 -11.81 6.78 -2.10
C PHE A 141 -10.48 7.45 -1.77
N HIS A 142 -9.50 6.65 -1.37
CA HIS A 142 -8.13 7.08 -1.11
C HIS A 142 -7.16 6.54 -2.17
N ASN A 143 -6.06 7.26 -2.41
CA ASN A 143 -5.04 6.85 -3.38
C ASN A 143 -4.07 5.86 -2.77
N TYR A 144 -3.90 4.72 -3.42
CA TYR A 144 -2.89 3.73 -3.12
C TYR A 144 -1.93 3.67 -4.31
N THR A 145 -0.73 4.17 -4.10
CA THR A 145 0.24 4.41 -5.17
C THR A 145 1.46 3.54 -4.96
N LEU A 146 1.93 2.92 -6.04
CA LEU A 146 3.19 2.19 -6.10
C LEU A 146 4.14 2.91 -7.05
N LEU A 147 5.24 3.43 -6.51
CA LEU A 147 6.40 3.82 -7.32
C LEU A 147 7.34 2.62 -7.37
N TRP A 148 7.54 2.04 -8.55
CA TRP A 148 8.48 0.95 -8.78
C TRP A 148 9.45 1.37 -9.87
N ASN A 149 10.71 1.60 -9.50
CA ASN A 149 11.76 1.98 -10.45
C ASN A 149 13.02 1.11 -10.24
N PRO A 150 14.09 1.28 -11.04
CA PRO A 150 15.31 0.47 -10.88
C PRO A 150 16.04 0.62 -9.53
N TRP A 151 15.68 1.61 -8.72
CA TRP A 151 16.40 2.00 -7.50
C TRP A 151 15.66 1.71 -6.21
N GLN A 152 14.33 1.78 -6.23
CA GLN A 152 13.48 1.56 -5.07
C GLN A 152 12.03 1.27 -5.46
N ILE A 153 11.35 0.56 -4.57
CA ILE A 153 9.90 0.45 -4.52
C ILE A 153 9.41 1.31 -3.36
N VAL A 154 8.44 2.18 -3.61
CA VAL A 154 7.81 3.00 -2.58
C VAL A 154 6.31 2.75 -2.62
N PHE A 155 5.76 2.35 -1.49
CA PHE A 155 4.32 2.24 -1.26
C PHE A 155 3.85 3.56 -0.66
N LEU A 156 2.83 4.18 -1.25
CA LEU A 156 2.26 5.43 -0.78
C LEU A 156 0.75 5.31 -0.58
N VAL A 157 0.26 6.06 0.41
CA VAL A 157 -1.16 6.30 0.63
C VAL A 157 -1.37 7.82 0.62
N ASP A 158 -2.20 8.31 -0.30
CA ASP A 158 -2.43 9.75 -0.53
C ASP A 158 -1.13 10.57 -0.65
N GLY A 159 -0.13 10.02 -1.34
CA GLY A 159 1.18 10.65 -1.54
C GLY A 159 2.09 10.65 -0.30
N VAL A 160 1.68 10.00 0.80
CA VAL A 160 2.53 9.78 1.98
C VAL A 160 3.23 8.42 1.83
N PRO A 161 4.57 8.36 1.81
CA PRO A 161 5.28 7.09 1.77
C PRO A 161 5.06 6.34 3.08
N ILE A 162 4.54 5.11 2.98
CA ILE A 162 4.31 4.23 4.12
C ILE A 162 5.38 3.13 4.25
N ARG A 163 6.08 2.85 3.14
CA ARG A 163 7.17 1.87 3.08
C ARG A 163 8.07 2.18 1.88
N VAL A 164 9.36 1.93 2.06
CA VAL A 164 10.36 1.86 0.98
C VAL A 164 11.05 0.50 1.01
N PHE A 165 11.31 -0.07 -0.16
CA PHE A 165 12.15 -1.24 -0.37
C PHE A 165 13.21 -0.89 -1.42
N PRO A 166 14.45 -0.59 -1.02
CA PRO A 166 15.50 -0.14 -1.92
C PRO A 166 16.12 -1.30 -2.69
N ASN A 167 16.60 -1.02 -3.91
CA ASN A 167 17.47 -1.93 -4.63
C ASN A 167 18.87 -1.87 -4.03
N ILE A 168 19.25 -2.94 -3.33
CA ILE A 168 20.56 -3.13 -2.70
C ILE A 168 21.24 -4.41 -3.17
N GLU A 169 20.88 -4.91 -4.36
CA GLU A 169 21.45 -6.15 -4.90
C GLU A 169 22.97 -6.09 -5.00
N LYS A 170 23.51 -4.92 -5.36
CA LYS A 170 24.94 -4.73 -5.52
C LYS A 170 25.66 -4.69 -4.16
N GLU A 171 25.01 -4.11 -3.15
CA GLU A 171 25.57 -3.88 -1.82
C GLU A 171 25.45 -5.11 -0.92
N GLU A 172 24.30 -5.78 -0.93
CA GLU A 172 23.93 -6.84 0.02
C GLU A 172 23.49 -8.16 -0.65
N GLY A 173 23.33 -8.18 -1.98
CA GLY A 173 22.91 -9.38 -2.71
C GLY A 173 21.43 -9.77 -2.51
N VAL A 174 20.62 -8.89 -1.92
CA VAL A 174 19.17 -9.10 -1.76
C VAL A 174 18.50 -8.89 -3.12
N PRO A 175 17.88 -9.93 -3.72
CA PRO A 175 17.27 -9.82 -5.04
C PRO A 175 16.24 -8.70 -5.14
N TYR A 176 16.16 -8.07 -6.32
CA TYR A 176 15.24 -6.98 -6.60
C TYR A 176 14.36 -7.29 -7.81
N LEU A 177 13.17 -6.70 -7.82
CA LEU A 177 12.14 -6.93 -8.82
C LEU A 177 12.45 -6.08 -10.06
N HIS A 178 13.42 -6.49 -10.89
CA HIS A 178 13.82 -5.76 -12.10
C HIS A 178 13.87 -6.60 -13.38
N ASN A 179 13.56 -7.89 -13.30
CA ASN A 179 13.69 -8.83 -14.42
C ASN A 179 12.36 -9.39 -14.92
N GLN A 180 11.27 -9.21 -14.18
CA GLN A 180 9.98 -9.82 -14.49
C GLN A 180 8.92 -8.74 -14.59
N SER A 181 8.28 -8.64 -15.75
CA SER A 181 7.10 -7.80 -15.90
C SER A 181 5.95 -8.39 -15.09
N MET A 182 5.23 -7.54 -14.38
CA MET A 182 4.14 -7.92 -13.50
C MET A 182 2.81 -7.42 -14.06
N LYS A 183 1.77 -8.24 -13.89
CA LYS A 183 0.39 -7.81 -14.11
C LYS A 183 -0.17 -7.22 -12.84
N VAL A 184 -1.11 -6.30 -13.00
CA VAL A 184 -1.87 -5.70 -11.91
C VAL A 184 -3.08 -6.58 -11.62
N PHE A 185 -3.34 -6.84 -10.35
CA PHE A 185 -4.49 -7.56 -9.87
C PHE A 185 -5.18 -6.78 -8.74
N ALA A 186 -6.49 -6.98 -8.63
CA ALA A 186 -7.25 -6.61 -7.45
C ALA A 186 -8.27 -7.71 -7.17
N THR A 187 -8.38 -8.10 -5.91
CA THR A 187 -9.28 -9.18 -5.48
C THR A 187 -9.96 -8.85 -4.16
N ILE A 188 -11.08 -9.50 -3.89
CA ILE A 188 -11.66 -9.62 -2.55
C ILE A 188 -11.96 -11.10 -2.30
N TRP A 189 -11.48 -11.61 -1.15
CA TRP A 189 -11.56 -13.03 -0.83
C TRP A 189 -11.62 -13.29 0.67
N ASP A 190 -11.95 -14.52 1.03
CA ASP A 190 -12.10 -14.99 2.41
C ASP A 190 -10.74 -15.38 3.02
N GLY A 191 -10.19 -14.50 3.85
CA GLY A 191 -8.96 -14.70 4.62
C GLY A 191 -9.20 -15.14 6.07
N ASP A 192 -10.33 -15.80 6.36
CA ASP A 192 -10.80 -16.15 7.70
C ASP A 192 -9.75 -16.79 8.63
N SER A 193 -8.79 -17.51 8.04
CA SER A 193 -7.75 -18.23 8.79
C SER A 193 -6.69 -17.32 9.41
N TRP A 194 -6.56 -16.06 8.96
CA TRP A 194 -5.48 -15.18 9.41
C TRP A 194 -5.79 -13.67 9.41
N ALA A 195 -6.73 -13.19 8.60
CA ALA A 195 -6.90 -11.77 8.28
C ALA A 195 -7.20 -10.91 9.52
N THR A 196 -8.25 -11.23 10.26
CA THR A 196 -8.68 -10.42 11.41
C THR A 196 -8.19 -11.00 12.71
N GLU A 197 -7.38 -10.22 13.43
CA GLU A 197 -6.76 -10.60 14.70
C GLU A 197 -5.99 -11.93 14.66
N GLY A 198 -5.31 -12.20 13.54
CA GLY A 198 -4.59 -13.46 13.32
C GLY A 198 -5.54 -14.65 13.13
N GLY A 199 -6.73 -14.41 12.57
CA GLY A 199 -7.75 -15.43 12.31
C GLY A 199 -8.59 -15.80 13.53
N ARG A 200 -8.54 -15.03 14.62
CA ARG A 200 -9.41 -15.27 15.79
C ARG A 200 -10.84 -14.82 15.55
N VAL A 201 -11.01 -13.71 14.84
CA VAL A 201 -12.34 -13.19 14.49
C VAL A 201 -12.70 -13.69 13.11
N LYS A 202 -13.91 -14.24 13.00
CA LYS A 202 -14.37 -14.93 11.81
C LYS A 202 -15.28 -14.06 10.96
N ILE A 203 -15.29 -14.30 9.66
CA ILE A 203 -16.22 -13.70 8.72
C ILE A 203 -17.66 -14.05 9.10
N ASN A 204 -18.50 -13.01 9.17
CA ASN A 204 -19.93 -13.19 9.36
C ASN A 204 -20.65 -13.03 8.01
N TRP A 205 -20.95 -14.16 7.38
CA TRP A 205 -21.62 -14.21 6.08
C TRP A 205 -23.03 -13.59 6.06
N GLU A 206 -23.66 -13.32 7.21
CA GLU A 206 -24.92 -12.56 7.27
C GLU A 206 -24.75 -11.10 6.80
N ASN A 207 -23.52 -10.58 6.81
CA ASN A 207 -23.19 -9.24 6.32
C ASN A 207 -22.86 -9.19 4.82
N ALA A 208 -22.85 -10.34 4.13
CA ALA A 208 -22.60 -10.39 2.70
C ALA A 208 -23.74 -9.73 1.88
N PRO A 209 -23.45 -9.17 0.69
CA PRO A 209 -22.14 -9.14 0.05
C PRO A 209 -21.21 -8.08 0.64
N PHE A 210 -19.94 -8.44 0.79
CA PHE A 210 -18.87 -7.49 1.12
C PHE A 210 -18.38 -6.86 -0.18
N VAL A 211 -18.41 -5.53 -0.29
CA VAL A 211 -18.10 -4.83 -1.54
C VAL A 211 -16.93 -3.86 -1.34
N ALA A 212 -15.90 -4.02 -2.17
CA ALA A 212 -14.80 -3.08 -2.31
C ALA A 212 -14.87 -2.42 -3.70
N SER A 213 -14.62 -1.10 -3.75
CA SER A 213 -14.74 -0.30 -4.97
C SER A 213 -13.37 0.21 -5.41
N TYR A 214 -13.11 0.18 -6.71
CA TYR A 214 -11.86 0.57 -7.35
C TYR A 214 -12.12 1.54 -8.48
N ARG A 215 -11.36 2.63 -8.58
CA ARG A 215 -11.49 3.60 -9.67
C ARG A 215 -10.21 4.38 -9.94
N ASP A 216 -10.25 5.20 -10.99
CA ASP A 216 -9.20 6.18 -11.32
C ASP A 216 -7.81 5.52 -11.44
N PHE A 217 -7.74 4.31 -12.02
CA PHE A 217 -6.46 3.64 -12.26
C PHE A 217 -5.62 4.47 -13.23
N SER A 218 -4.34 4.65 -12.89
CA SER A 218 -3.37 5.28 -13.78
C SER A 218 -2.04 4.57 -13.68
N ALA A 219 -1.37 4.47 -14.83
CA ALA A 219 -0.05 3.88 -14.96
C ALA A 219 0.79 4.74 -15.90
N ASP A 220 1.72 5.53 -15.34
CA ASP A 220 2.84 6.05 -16.13
C ASP A 220 3.96 5.04 -15.98
N SER A 221 4.06 4.14 -16.96
CA SER A 221 4.83 2.90 -16.84
C SER A 221 5.50 2.49 -18.15
N CYS A 222 6.22 1.37 -18.10
CA CYS A 222 6.79 0.71 -19.26
C CYS A 222 6.14 -0.67 -19.44
N SER A 223 5.45 -0.86 -20.57
CA SER A 223 4.75 -2.10 -20.93
C SER A 223 5.57 -2.94 -21.92
N GLU A 224 5.45 -4.26 -21.84
CA GLU A 224 6.13 -5.20 -22.78
C GLU A 224 5.61 -5.11 -24.22
N THR A 225 4.46 -4.49 -24.45
CA THR A 225 3.87 -4.35 -25.79
C THR A 225 4.57 -3.29 -26.64
N SER A 226 5.52 -2.54 -26.07
CA SER A 226 6.27 -1.52 -26.78
C SER A 226 7.40 -2.10 -27.64
N THR A 227 7.79 -1.40 -28.72
CA THR A 227 8.90 -1.80 -29.61
C THR A 227 10.28 -1.70 -28.95
N MET A 228 10.34 -1.19 -27.72
CA MET A 228 11.53 -0.94 -26.92
C MET A 228 11.51 -1.85 -25.69
N SER A 229 12.67 -2.32 -25.23
CA SER A 229 12.71 -3.11 -23.99
C SER A 229 12.20 -2.26 -22.82
N ALA A 230 11.56 -2.87 -21.82
CA ALA A 230 11.04 -2.10 -20.70
C ALA A 230 12.17 -1.42 -19.87
N ASN A 231 13.37 -2.02 -19.84
CA ASN A 231 14.57 -1.40 -19.27
C ASN A 231 15.00 -0.14 -20.03
N ASP A 232 15.03 -0.19 -21.37
CA ASP A 232 15.33 0.99 -22.19
C ASP A 232 14.25 2.07 -22.03
N CYS A 233 12.97 1.66 -21.98
CA CYS A 233 11.87 2.55 -21.68
C CYS A 233 12.08 3.29 -20.36
N ALA A 234 12.44 2.58 -19.29
CA ALA A 234 12.66 3.17 -17.98
C ALA A 234 13.71 4.29 -18.01
N THR A 235 14.76 4.19 -18.85
CA THR A 235 15.79 5.24 -18.96
C THR A 235 15.25 6.59 -19.45
N THR A 236 14.10 6.59 -20.14
CA THR A 236 13.46 7.80 -20.67
C THR A 236 12.47 8.44 -19.70
N LYS A 237 12.12 7.74 -18.61
CA LYS A 237 11.05 8.14 -17.70
C LYS A 237 11.53 9.05 -16.57
N TRP A 238 10.66 9.96 -16.12
CA TRP A 238 11.00 10.93 -15.09
C TRP A 238 11.34 10.27 -13.75
N TRP A 239 10.67 9.17 -13.39
CA TRP A 239 10.92 8.43 -12.14
C TRP A 239 12.25 7.66 -12.12
N SER A 240 13.01 7.67 -13.20
CA SER A 240 14.38 7.13 -13.24
C SER A 240 15.45 8.19 -12.99
N GLN A 241 15.06 9.47 -12.90
CA GLN A 241 15.99 10.58 -12.64
C GLN A 241 16.50 10.55 -11.19
N LEU A 242 17.62 11.26 -10.95
CA LEU A 242 18.31 11.30 -9.66
C LEU A 242 17.38 11.62 -8.47
N ALA A 243 16.40 12.49 -8.68
CA ALA A 243 15.44 12.90 -7.65
C ALA A 243 14.55 11.76 -7.13
N TYR A 244 14.46 10.63 -7.85
CA TYR A 244 13.60 9.50 -7.51
C TYR A 244 14.37 8.21 -7.21
N GLN A 245 15.70 8.30 -7.08
CA GLN A 245 16.54 7.17 -6.69
C GLN A 245 16.47 6.87 -5.18
N ALA A 246 16.08 7.87 -4.38
CA ALA A 246 15.83 7.74 -2.94
C ALA A 246 14.72 8.71 -2.53
N LEU A 247 14.12 8.49 -1.36
CA LEU A 247 13.21 9.46 -0.75
C LEU A 247 13.93 10.75 -0.40
N ASP A 248 13.29 11.90 -0.62
CA ASP A 248 13.77 13.17 -0.10
C ASP A 248 13.61 13.25 1.44
N VAL A 249 14.19 14.28 2.06
CA VAL A 249 14.17 14.45 3.53
C VAL A 249 12.74 14.57 4.07
N GLY A 250 11.85 15.27 3.37
CA GLY A 250 10.47 15.45 3.80
C GLY A 250 9.64 14.18 3.67
N GLN A 251 9.85 13.41 2.60
CA GLN A 251 9.28 12.08 2.41
C GLN A 251 9.78 11.12 3.49
N LEU A 252 11.07 11.16 3.80
CA LEU A 252 11.67 10.34 4.84
C LEU A 252 11.11 10.67 6.24
N ASP A 253 10.90 11.94 6.57
CA ASP A 253 10.31 12.33 7.85
C ASP A 253 8.85 11.88 7.99
N LYS A 254 8.09 11.91 6.89
CA LYS A 254 6.74 11.31 6.84
C LYS A 254 6.78 9.80 7.06
N LEU A 255 7.68 9.09 6.37
CA LEU A 255 7.84 7.65 6.55
C LEU A 255 8.20 7.28 8.00
N LYS A 256 9.12 8.02 8.63
CA LYS A 256 9.46 7.84 10.05
C LYS A 256 8.25 8.01 10.96
N TRP A 257 7.40 9.00 10.66
CA TRP A 257 6.20 9.23 11.44
C TRP A 257 5.23 8.05 11.31
N ILE A 258 5.02 7.52 10.11
CA ILE A 258 4.23 6.31 9.87
C ILE A 258 4.80 5.12 10.66
N GLN A 259 6.11 4.87 10.54
CA GLN A 259 6.79 3.79 11.25
C GLN A 259 6.65 3.90 12.77
N SER A 260 6.64 5.12 13.31
CA SER A 260 6.59 5.36 14.76
C SER A 260 5.18 5.38 15.34
N ASN A 261 4.16 5.76 14.56
CA ASN A 261 2.81 6.04 15.07
C ASN A 261 1.74 5.09 14.52
N MET A 262 1.95 4.52 13.33
CA MET A 262 0.93 3.77 12.60
C MET A 262 1.29 2.30 12.41
N THR A 263 2.57 1.94 12.43
CA THR A 263 3.02 0.55 12.22
C THR A 263 2.74 -0.33 13.44
N VAL A 264 1.98 -1.41 13.20
CA VAL A 264 1.59 -2.41 14.21
C VAL A 264 2.31 -3.73 14.06
N TYR A 265 2.87 -4.01 12.88
CA TYR A 265 3.78 -5.15 12.66
C TYR A 265 4.82 -4.78 11.62
N ASN A 266 6.05 -5.23 11.83
CA ASN A 266 7.14 -5.05 10.89
C ASN A 266 8.10 -6.24 10.97
N TYR A 267 8.21 -6.99 9.87
CA TYR A 267 9.10 -8.15 9.76
C TYR A 267 10.55 -7.84 10.16
N CYS A 268 11.04 -6.61 9.91
CA CYS A 268 12.39 -6.19 10.26
C CYS A 268 12.69 -6.21 11.76
N THR A 269 11.65 -6.09 12.59
CA THR A 269 11.75 -6.08 14.05
C THR A 269 11.20 -7.35 14.69
N ASP A 270 10.69 -8.28 13.89
CA ASP A 270 10.19 -9.58 14.37
C ASP A 270 11.36 -10.56 14.57
N VAL A 271 12.00 -10.46 15.73
CA VAL A 271 13.08 -11.37 16.15
C VAL A 271 12.60 -12.79 16.41
N GLY A 272 11.29 -13.02 16.55
CA GLY A 272 10.72 -14.35 16.71
C GLY A 272 10.67 -15.11 15.39
N ARG A 273 10.38 -14.41 14.29
CA ARG A 273 10.39 -14.97 12.93
C ARG A 273 11.80 -14.94 12.32
N TYR A 274 12.53 -13.85 12.52
CA TYR A 274 13.85 -13.62 11.92
C TYR A 274 14.95 -13.54 13.00
N ASN A 275 15.59 -14.68 13.28
CA ASN A 275 16.75 -14.73 14.17
C ASN A 275 17.93 -13.87 13.68
N VAL A 276 17.98 -13.60 12.37
CA VAL A 276 18.89 -12.65 11.74
C VAL A 276 18.04 -11.65 10.97
N THR A 277 18.15 -10.36 11.35
CA THR A 277 17.44 -9.28 10.66
C THR A 277 17.77 -9.28 9.16
N PRO A 278 16.76 -9.27 8.27
CA PRO A 278 16.98 -9.21 6.83
C PRO A 278 17.86 -7.98 6.44
N PRO A 279 18.83 -8.12 5.51
CA PRO A 279 19.79 -7.06 5.21
C PRO A 279 19.15 -5.73 4.77
N GLU A 280 18.06 -5.80 4.00
CA GLU A 280 17.31 -4.66 3.51
C GLU A 280 16.74 -3.77 4.62
N CYS A 281 16.52 -4.32 5.81
CA CYS A 281 15.96 -3.58 6.93
C CYS A 281 16.87 -2.43 7.40
N ARG A 282 18.17 -2.49 7.11
CA ARG A 282 19.11 -1.39 7.40
C ARG A 282 18.96 -0.21 6.44
N TYR A 283 18.29 -0.44 5.31
CA TYR A 283 18.11 0.51 4.22
C TYR A 283 16.66 1.03 4.10
N ASN A 284 15.71 0.39 4.78
CA ASN A 284 14.28 0.79 4.82
C ASN A 284 13.98 2.02 5.72
N ALA A 285 15.04 2.72 6.16
CA ALA A 285 15.11 3.94 6.96
C ALA A 285 14.47 3.88 8.36
N PRO A 286 14.98 4.63 9.37
CA PRO A 286 15.71 5.90 9.25
C PRO A 286 17.23 5.84 9.42
N ILE A 287 17.97 6.43 8.46
CA ILE A 287 19.37 6.83 8.69
C ILE A 287 19.36 8.03 9.64
N SER A 288 19.55 7.75 10.93
CA SER A 288 20.04 8.73 11.91
C SER A 288 21.57 8.67 12.02
N THR A 289 22.30 8.69 10.90
CA THR A 289 23.75 8.96 10.90
C THR A 289 24.18 9.58 9.58
N GLY A 290 24.10 10.91 9.52
CA GLY A 290 25.11 11.78 8.90
C GLY A 290 25.78 11.37 7.58
N LEU A 291 25.03 10.99 6.54
CA LEU A 291 25.52 11.16 5.17
C LEU A 291 24.99 12.49 4.64
N VAL A 292 25.80 13.51 4.89
CA VAL A 292 25.67 14.85 4.33
C VAL A 292 25.73 14.72 2.81
N ALA A 293 24.66 15.12 2.12
CA ALA A 293 24.73 15.44 0.70
C ALA A 293 25.86 16.46 0.48
N PRO A 294 26.69 16.36 -0.58
CA PRO A 294 27.81 17.26 -0.76
C PRO A 294 27.31 18.70 -0.88
N SER A 295 27.47 19.47 0.19
CA SER A 295 27.06 20.87 0.26
C SER A 295 28.01 21.69 -0.61
N SER A 296 27.48 22.29 -1.66
CA SER A 296 28.14 23.41 -2.32
C SER A 296 27.90 24.69 -1.51
N SER A 297 29.00 25.38 -1.20
CA SER A 297 29.13 26.82 -0.90
C SER A 297 29.48 27.24 0.55
N PRO A 298 30.17 28.40 0.72
CA PRO A 298 31.28 28.52 1.65
C PRO A 298 30.99 29.29 2.96
N SER A 299 31.69 28.84 4.01
CA SER A 299 32.23 29.56 5.17
C SER A 299 31.60 30.89 5.64
N THR A 300 31.02 30.90 6.85
CA THR A 300 31.42 31.81 7.96
C THR A 300 30.74 31.41 9.29
N PRO A 301 31.46 31.38 10.43
CA PRO A 301 30.83 31.25 11.74
C PRO A 301 30.95 32.55 12.57
N THR A 302 29.87 32.94 13.26
CA THR A 302 30.03 33.74 14.48
C THR A 302 28.98 33.36 15.52
N SER A 303 29.51 33.10 16.70
CA SER A 303 28.95 32.65 17.98
C SER A 303 28.02 33.63 18.69
N LEU A 304 27.18 33.13 19.62
CA LEU A 304 27.19 33.44 21.08
C LEU A 304 25.98 32.77 21.82
N PRO A 305 25.97 32.64 23.17
CA PRO A 305 25.73 31.35 23.85
C PRO A 305 24.47 31.27 24.77
N LEU A 306 24.20 30.04 25.21
CA LEU A 306 23.24 29.64 26.26
C LEU A 306 23.69 30.02 27.68
N VAL A 307 22.73 30.33 28.55
CA VAL A 307 22.87 30.45 30.02
C VAL A 307 21.94 29.43 30.69
N ALA A 308 22.43 28.80 31.76
CA ALA A 308 21.80 27.71 32.51
C ALA A 308 21.27 28.15 33.89
N SER A 309 20.15 27.51 34.31
CA SER A 309 19.74 27.06 35.67
C SER A 309 19.59 28.11 36.82
N PRO A 310 18.91 27.85 37.98
CA PRO A 310 18.60 26.54 38.60
C PRO A 310 17.24 26.35 39.33
N SER A 311 17.14 25.13 39.87
CA SER A 311 16.18 24.42 40.74
C SER A 311 15.50 25.11 41.94
N SER A 312 14.30 24.63 42.32
CA SER A 312 13.96 24.22 43.70
C SER A 312 12.67 23.38 43.80
N THR A 313 12.75 22.26 44.53
CA THR A 313 11.68 21.44 45.17
C THR A 313 11.71 21.73 46.70
N PRO A 314 10.90 21.12 47.62
CA PRO A 314 9.88 20.05 47.51
C PRO A 314 8.57 20.30 48.34
N GLY A 315 7.61 19.37 48.28
CA GLY A 315 6.47 19.30 49.22
C GLY A 315 5.56 18.08 49.00
N ALA A 316 5.43 17.24 50.03
CA ALA A 316 4.84 15.89 50.03
C ALA A 316 3.35 15.82 50.42
N SER A 317 2.69 14.70 50.12
CA SER A 317 1.65 13.94 50.92
C SER A 317 0.76 13.11 49.98
N SER A 318 0.88 11.78 49.90
CA SER A 318 0.30 10.69 50.74
C SER A 318 -1.20 10.42 50.53
N LEU A 319 -1.52 9.21 50.04
CA LEU A 319 -2.48 8.21 50.60
C LEU A 319 -2.98 7.24 49.49
N GLY A 320 -2.75 5.94 49.65
CA GLY A 320 -3.54 4.86 49.02
C GLY A 320 -4.53 4.27 50.04
N PRO A 321 -4.97 3.00 49.95
CA PRO A 321 -5.17 2.11 48.79
C PRO A 321 -6.59 1.46 48.80
N SER A 322 -7.00 0.75 47.74
CA SER A 322 -7.94 -0.40 47.86
C SER A 322 -8.08 -1.17 46.54
N GLY A 323 -7.78 -2.47 46.59
CA GLY A 323 -7.93 -3.45 45.50
C GLY A 323 -9.33 -4.12 45.42
N PRO A 324 -9.43 -5.34 44.85
CA PRO A 324 -10.36 -5.66 43.75
C PRO A 324 -11.54 -6.56 44.17
N PRO A 325 -12.36 -7.05 43.22
CA PRO A 325 -12.32 -8.51 42.97
C PRO A 325 -12.56 -8.96 41.51
N SER A 326 -12.47 -10.28 41.37
CA SER A 326 -12.24 -11.15 40.21
C SER A 326 -13.47 -11.89 39.64
N SER A 327 -13.23 -12.64 38.54
CA SER A 327 -13.91 -13.86 38.03
C SER A 327 -15.21 -13.62 37.23
N THR A 328 -15.57 -14.35 36.15
CA THR A 328 -15.53 -15.79 35.81
C THR A 328 -15.69 -16.00 34.27
N ALA A 329 -14.89 -16.86 33.63
CA ALA A 329 -15.23 -18.16 33.01
C ALA A 329 -16.45 -18.23 32.05
N TYR A 330 -16.22 -18.62 30.79
CA TYR A 330 -17.25 -19.23 29.92
C TYR A 330 -16.69 -20.39 29.08
N LEU A 331 -17.57 -21.37 28.88
CA LEU A 331 -17.36 -22.75 28.44
C LEU A 331 -17.07 -22.91 26.94
N ALA A 332 -16.16 -23.82 26.61
CA ALA A 332 -16.03 -24.42 25.29
C ALA A 332 -16.92 -25.66 25.16
N ARG A 333 -17.64 -25.79 24.03
CA ARG A 333 -18.26 -27.04 23.58
C ARG A 333 -17.96 -27.31 22.11
N HIS A 334 -17.76 -28.60 21.86
CA HIS A 334 -17.47 -29.32 20.62
C HIS A 334 -18.20 -28.87 19.35
N VAL A 335 -17.51 -28.99 18.20
CA VAL A 335 -18.06 -29.64 17.01
C VAL A 335 -16.96 -30.47 16.32
N SER A 336 -17.32 -31.72 16.02
CA SER A 336 -16.57 -32.74 15.28
C SER A 336 -17.08 -32.83 13.84
N GLN A 337 -16.14 -32.98 12.89
CA GLN A 337 -16.17 -33.71 11.60
C GLN A 337 -17.40 -33.58 10.66
N LEU A 338 -17.13 -33.22 9.39
CA LEU A 338 -17.35 -34.07 8.20
C LEU A 338 -16.92 -33.36 6.89
N THR A 339 -16.12 -34.06 6.09
CA THR A 339 -15.65 -33.83 4.69
C THR A 339 -16.71 -34.27 3.65
N PRO A 340 -16.45 -34.28 2.32
CA PRO A 340 -15.94 -33.24 1.40
C PRO A 340 -16.78 -33.13 0.10
N PHE A 341 -16.77 -32.02 -0.66
CA PHE A 341 -17.00 -32.02 -2.13
C PHE A 341 -16.61 -30.66 -2.72
N PHE A 342 -16.11 -30.67 -3.96
CA PHE A 342 -15.69 -29.56 -4.84
C PHE A 342 -14.18 -29.27 -4.95
N LEU A 343 -13.51 -30.18 -5.66
CA LEU A 343 -12.35 -29.88 -6.52
C LEU A 343 -12.86 -29.23 -7.83
N ILE A 344 -12.18 -28.14 -8.22
CA ILE A 344 -12.13 -27.39 -9.49
C ILE A 344 -12.33 -25.89 -9.21
N LEU A 345 -11.46 -25.33 -8.36
CA LEU A 345 -11.06 -23.91 -8.37
C LEU A 345 -9.72 -23.69 -7.62
N SER A 346 -8.96 -24.76 -7.36
CA SER A 346 -7.78 -24.74 -6.47
C SER A 346 -6.43 -24.69 -7.21
N LEU A 347 -6.42 -24.40 -8.50
CA LEU A 347 -5.17 -24.38 -9.30
C LEU A 347 -4.62 -22.97 -9.57
N ILE A 348 -5.28 -21.91 -9.10
CA ILE A 348 -4.77 -20.53 -9.18
C ILE A 348 -4.55 -19.90 -7.79
N PHE A 349 -5.10 -20.46 -6.71
CA PHE A 349 -5.02 -19.89 -5.35
C PHE A 349 -4.16 -20.69 -4.36
N MET A 350 -3.33 -21.64 -4.84
CA MET A 350 -2.57 -22.55 -3.98
C MET A 350 -1.05 -22.47 -4.21
N VAL A 351 -0.53 -21.27 -4.43
CA VAL A 351 0.91 -20.97 -4.38
C VAL A 351 1.13 -19.73 -3.50
N ILE A 352 0.62 -19.74 -2.27
CA ILE A 352 1.06 -18.83 -1.20
C ILE A 352 0.99 -19.62 0.12
N GLU A 353 2.04 -20.41 0.39
CA GLU A 353 2.56 -20.70 1.73
C GLU A 353 4.08 -20.64 1.70
#